data_AF-A0A382R423-F1
#
_entry.id   AF-A0A382R423-F1
#
_cell.length_a   1.000
_cell.length_b   1.000
_cell.length_c   1.000
_cell.angle_alpha   90.00
_cell.angle_beta   90.00
_cell.angle_gamma   90.00
#
_symmetry.space_group_name_H-M   'P 1'
#
loop_
_entity.id
_entity.type
_entity.pdbx_description
1 polymer ?
#
loop_
_entity_poly.entity_id
_entity_poly.type
_entity_poly.pdbx_seq_one_letter_code
_entity_poly.pdbx_strand_id
1 'polypeptide(L)'
;MNISPDWMRSVEQTYVIKFPTQHLATFGITSVEYFVVTEPIYTAMDASKKELESVVRKGKVIADQPSLITPTYALNLDGFSESAYEYMRFAAQSYGANSPGILYQYRNESENL
;
A
#
# COMPACT_ATOMS: atom_id res chain seq x y z
N MET A 1 30.94 2.07 -2.81
CA MET A 1 29.89 3.06 -3.12
C MET A 1 28.59 2.46 -2.58
N ASN A 2 28.20 2.82 -1.35
CA ASN A 2 27.01 2.27 -0.71
C ASN A 2 25.78 2.87 -1.39
N ILE A 3 25.21 2.13 -2.33
CA ILE A 3 23.92 2.43 -2.93
C ILE A 3 22.89 2.05 -1.86
N SER A 4 22.70 2.93 -0.87
CA SER A 4 21.43 2.95 -0.17
C SER A 4 20.39 3.26 -1.24
N PRO A 5 19.44 2.38 -1.52
CA PRO A 5 18.45 2.64 -2.55
C PRO A 5 17.65 3.89 -2.19
N ASP A 6 17.40 4.77 -3.16
CA ASP A 6 16.87 6.12 -2.92
C ASP A 6 15.58 6.14 -2.08
N TRP A 7 14.79 5.06 -2.12
CA TRP A 7 13.59 4.90 -1.29
C TRP A 7 13.88 4.92 0.21
N MET A 8 15.03 4.43 0.65
CA MET A 8 15.41 4.39 2.07
C MET A 8 15.62 5.80 2.61
N ARG A 9 16.23 6.68 1.81
CA ARG A 9 16.39 8.09 2.12
C ARG A 9 15.03 8.81 2.20
N SER A 10 14.09 8.48 1.32
CA SER A 10 12.72 9.01 1.39
C SER A 10 12.00 8.58 2.67
N VAL A 11 12.20 7.33 3.11
CA VAL A 11 11.63 6.84 4.38
C VAL A 11 12.22 7.58 5.58
N GLU A 12 13.54 7.75 5.64
CA GLU A 12 14.23 8.47 6.73
C GLU A 12 13.82 9.94 6.82
N GLN A 13 13.48 10.56 5.69
CA GLN A 13 13.06 11.96 5.62
C GLN A 13 11.55 12.17 5.77
N THR A 14 10.76 11.10 5.87
CA THR A 14 9.31 11.17 6.07
C THR A 14 8.97 10.94 7.54
N TYR A 15 8.14 11.80 8.11
CA TYR A 15 7.66 11.64 9.49
C TYR A 15 6.14 11.78 9.57
N VAL A 16 5.55 11.12 10.57
CA VAL A 16 4.10 11.14 10.80
C VAL A 16 3.75 12.37 11.61
N ILE A 17 2.99 13.28 11.01
CA ILE A 17 2.50 14.51 11.68
C ILE A 17 1.30 14.22 12.57
N LYS A 18 0.40 13.34 12.11
CA LYS A 18 -0.84 12.99 12.81
C LYS A 18 -1.11 11.51 12.67
N PHE A 19 -1.23 10.82 13.81
CA PHE A 19 -1.62 9.42 13.84
C PHE A 19 -3.12 9.26 13.56
N PRO A 20 -3.54 8.14 12.95
CA PRO A 20 -4.95 7.82 12.78
C PRO A 20 -5.60 7.64 14.16
N THR A 21 -6.79 8.22 14.33
CA THR A 21 -7.61 8.06 15.55
C THR A 21 -8.66 6.97 15.40
N GLN A 22 -8.88 6.50 14.17
CA GLN A 22 -9.86 5.46 13.86
C GLN A 22 -9.27 4.07 14.11
N HIS A 23 -10.08 3.17 14.69
CA HIS A 23 -9.71 1.77 14.87
C HIS A 23 -9.87 1.01 13.55
N LEU A 24 -8.93 0.11 13.25
CA LEU A 24 -8.99 -0.76 12.09
C LEU A 24 -9.93 -1.95 12.39
N ALA A 25 -10.82 -2.25 11.46
CA ALA A 25 -11.70 -3.41 11.56
C ALA A 25 -10.93 -4.68 11.17
N THR A 26 -11.02 -5.74 11.99
CA THR A 26 -10.35 -7.03 11.71
C THR A 26 -11.09 -7.86 10.66
N PHE A 27 -12.43 -7.82 10.68
CA PHE A 27 -13.31 -8.59 9.78
C PHE A 27 -14.30 -7.71 9.02
N GLY A 28 -14.16 -6.40 9.11
CA GLY A 28 -14.98 -5.42 8.39
C GLY A 28 -14.15 -4.62 7.41
N ILE A 29 -14.80 -3.68 6.73
CA ILE A 29 -14.12 -2.76 5.83
C ILE A 29 -13.43 -1.69 6.65
N THR A 30 -12.15 -1.46 6.37
CA THR A 30 -11.38 -0.37 6.94
C THR A 30 -11.05 0.63 5.85
N SER A 31 -11.35 1.90 6.08
CA SER A 31 -11.15 2.97 5.12
C SER A 31 -10.43 4.12 5.82
N VAL A 32 -9.17 4.36 5.46
CA VAL A 32 -8.31 5.37 6.08
C VAL A 32 -7.92 6.39 5.03
N GLU A 33 -8.25 7.65 5.29
CA GLU A 33 -7.77 8.77 4.49
C GLU A 33 -6.37 9.17 4.97
N TYR A 34 -5.48 9.44 4.02
CA TYR A 34 -4.14 9.93 4.30
C TYR A 34 -3.87 11.21 3.52
N PHE A 35 -3.03 12.04 4.11
CA PHE A 35 -2.59 13.31 3.56
C PHE A 35 -1.07 13.31 3.54
N VAL A 36 -0.48 13.60 2.38
CA VAL A 36 0.95 13.74 2.20
C VAL A 36 1.23 15.20 1.90
N VAL A 37 2.02 15.84 2.75
CA VAL A 37 2.49 17.21 2.54
C VAL A 37 3.89 17.13 1.96
N THR A 38 4.10 17.74 0.79
CA THR A 38 5.39 17.73 0.12
C THR A 38 5.81 19.14 -0.29
N GLU A 39 7.12 19.34 -0.38
CA GLU A 39 7.70 20.54 -0.99
C GLU A 39 8.08 20.24 -2.46
N PRO A 40 7.76 21.14 -3.41
CA PRO A 40 8.18 21.01 -4.80
C PRO A 40 9.71 21.12 -4.96
N ILE A 41 10.30 20.32 -5.86
CA ILE A 41 11.76 20.26 -6.05
C ILE A 41 12.40 21.60 -6.42
N TYR A 42 11.69 22.50 -7.08
CA TYR A 42 12.23 23.79 -7.51
C TYR A 42 12.53 24.72 -6.32
N THR A 43 11.96 24.47 -5.14
CA THR A 43 12.30 25.19 -3.89
C THR A 43 13.74 24.92 -3.44
N ALA A 44 14.31 23.77 -3.82
CA ALA A 44 15.71 23.44 -3.58
C ALA A 44 16.67 24.16 -4.55
N MET A 45 16.15 24.62 -5.71
CA MET A 45 16.95 25.33 -6.72
C MET A 45 16.92 26.85 -6.54
N ASP A 46 15.87 27.39 -5.95
CA ASP A 46 15.70 28.83 -5.71
C ASP A 46 15.13 29.07 -4.30
N ALA A 47 16.02 29.43 -3.37
CA ALA A 47 15.67 29.67 -1.98
C ALA A 47 14.71 30.86 -1.78
N SER A 48 14.58 31.76 -2.77
CA SER A 48 13.61 32.87 -2.71
C SER A 48 12.16 32.39 -2.93
N LYS A 49 11.97 31.18 -3.48
CA LYS A 49 10.67 30.56 -3.71
C LYS A 49 10.24 29.57 -2.63
N LYS A 50 11.04 29.44 -1.57
CA LYS A 50 10.83 28.45 -0.50
C LYS A 50 9.55 28.70 0.31
N GLU A 51 9.08 29.94 0.36
CA GLU A 51 7.83 30.28 1.07
C GLU A 51 6.56 30.17 0.21
N LEU A 52 6.65 29.77 -1.07
CA LEU A 52 5.56 29.97 -2.02
C LEU A 52 4.62 28.79 -2.22
N GLU A 53 5.00 27.54 -1.97
CA GLU A 53 4.10 26.41 -2.27
C GLU A 53 4.39 25.12 -1.47
N SER A 54 3.41 24.68 -0.68
CA SER A 54 3.34 23.32 -0.14
C SER A 54 2.18 22.60 -0.81
N VAL A 55 2.44 21.41 -1.37
CA VAL A 55 1.41 20.62 -2.06
C VAL A 55 0.88 19.57 -1.11
N VAL A 56 -0.43 19.58 -0.88
CA VAL A 56 -1.13 18.53 -0.13
C VAL A 56 -1.73 17.53 -1.11
N ARG A 57 -1.24 16.30 -1.06
CA ARG A 57 -1.82 15.17 -1.78
C ARG A 57 -2.69 14.38 -0.84
N LYS A 58 -3.88 14.00 -1.31
CA LYS A 58 -4.79 13.13 -0.57
C LYS A 58 -4.95 11.80 -1.28
N GLY A 59 -5.10 10.77 -0.47
CA GLY A 59 -5.50 9.47 -0.95
C GLY A 59 -6.25 8.73 0.13
N LYS A 60 -6.82 7.61 -0.29
CA LYS A 60 -7.64 6.77 0.55
C LYS A 60 -7.20 5.33 0.42
N VAL A 61 -6.90 4.74 1.55
CA VAL A 61 -6.58 3.33 1.69
C VAL A 61 -7.84 2.59 2.12
N ILE A 62 -8.21 1.56 1.38
CA ILE A 62 -9.34 0.69 1.72
C ILE A 62 -8.82 -0.73 1.84
N ALA A 63 -9.05 -1.33 3.00
CA ALA A 63 -8.93 -2.76 3.23
C ALA A 63 -10.35 -3.34 3.28
N ASP A 64 -10.67 -4.21 2.34
CA ASP A 64 -11.98 -4.82 2.24
C ASP A 64 -12.16 -5.93 3.27
N GLN A 65 -13.43 -6.31 3.48
CA GLN A 65 -13.75 -7.45 4.32
C GLN A 65 -13.06 -8.72 3.78
N PRO A 66 -12.35 -9.48 4.64
CA PRO A 66 -11.67 -10.68 4.22
C PRO A 66 -12.65 -11.70 3.63
N SER A 67 -12.26 -12.30 2.51
CA SER A 67 -13.07 -13.30 1.80
C SER A 67 -12.48 -14.69 1.94
N LEU A 68 -13.34 -15.70 2.12
CA LEU A 68 -12.92 -17.10 2.15
C LEU A 68 -12.75 -17.59 0.70
N ILE A 69 -11.56 -18.06 0.36
CA ILE A 69 -11.23 -18.57 -0.97
C ILE A 69 -10.57 -19.95 -0.88
N THR A 70 -10.40 -20.59 -2.03
CA THR A 70 -9.56 -21.79 -2.16
C THR A 70 -8.31 -21.47 -2.97
N PRO A 71 -7.20 -22.20 -2.80
CA PRO A 71 -6.01 -22.05 -3.66
C PRO A 71 -6.33 -22.18 -5.15
N THR A 72 -7.25 -23.07 -5.51
CA THR A 72 -7.69 -23.25 -6.91
C THR A 72 -8.39 -22.02 -7.45
N TYR A 73 -9.25 -21.37 -6.64
CA TYR A 73 -9.84 -20.09 -7.03
C TYR A 73 -8.76 -19.01 -7.19
N ALA A 74 -7.82 -18.94 -6.24
CA ALA A 74 -6.74 -17.96 -6.23
C ALA A 74 -5.87 -18.01 -7.49
N LEU A 75 -5.56 -19.21 -7.98
CA LEU A 75 -4.76 -19.44 -9.20
C LEU A 75 -5.40 -18.89 -10.48
N ASN A 76 -6.71 -18.64 -10.48
CA ASN A 76 -7.43 -18.08 -11.63
C ASN A 76 -7.62 -16.56 -11.53
N LEU A 77 -7.12 -15.92 -10.47
CA LEU A 77 -7.15 -14.47 -10.35
C LEU A 77 -6.02 -13.86 -11.17
N ASP A 78 -6.30 -12.77 -11.87
CA ASP A 78 -5.31 -11.99 -12.62
C ASP A 78 -4.71 -10.86 -11.76
N GLY A 79 -3.52 -10.40 -12.13
CA GLY A 79 -2.89 -9.21 -11.52
C GLY A 79 -1.90 -9.50 -10.39
N PHE A 80 -1.53 -10.75 -10.17
CA PHE A 80 -0.50 -11.16 -9.20
C PHE A 80 0.88 -11.34 -9.85
N SER A 81 1.94 -11.28 -9.04
CA SER A 81 3.30 -11.61 -9.49
C SER A 81 3.49 -13.11 -9.68
N GLU A 82 4.50 -13.52 -10.45
CA GLU A 82 4.84 -14.94 -10.63
C GLU A 82 5.06 -15.65 -9.29
N SER A 83 5.80 -15.01 -8.37
CA SER A 83 6.04 -15.52 -7.02
C SER A 83 4.76 -15.77 -6.21
N ALA A 84 3.71 -14.97 -6.44
CA ALA A 84 2.42 -15.19 -5.80
C ALA A 84 1.71 -16.42 -6.40
N TYR A 85 1.78 -16.62 -7.71
CA TYR A 85 1.27 -17.85 -8.34
C TYR A 85 2.02 -19.10 -7.87
N GLU A 86 3.34 -19.03 -7.73
CA GLU A 86 4.15 -20.12 -7.16
C GLU A 86 3.68 -20.48 -5.75
N TYR A 87 3.47 -19.49 -4.88
CA TYR A 87 2.93 -19.70 -3.54
C TYR A 87 1.53 -20.33 -3.56
N MET A 88 0.64 -19.86 -4.43
CA MET A 88 -0.71 -20.42 -4.57
C MET A 88 -0.68 -21.89 -5.04
N ARG A 89 0.23 -22.25 -5.96
CA ARG A 89 0.43 -23.65 -6.38
C ARG A 89 0.96 -24.51 -5.24
N PHE A 90 1.96 -24.01 -4.52
CA PHE A 90 2.52 -24.69 -3.34
C PHE A 90 1.43 -24.94 -2.28
N ALA A 91 0.58 -23.95 -2.01
CA ALA A 91 -0.51 -24.08 -1.05
C ALA A 91 -1.55 -25.14 -1.50
N ALA A 92 -1.92 -25.14 -2.79
CA ALA A 92 -2.82 -26.14 -3.36
C ALA A 92 -2.25 -27.57 -3.25
N GLN A 93 -0.95 -27.74 -3.46
CA GLN A 93 -0.27 -29.03 -3.37
C GLN A 93 -0.10 -29.51 -1.93
N SER A 94 0.20 -28.59 -1.01
CA SER A 94 0.53 -28.92 0.39
C SER A 94 -0.71 -29.13 1.25
N TYR A 95 -1.75 -28.32 1.06
CA TYR A 95 -2.94 -28.31 1.91
C TYR A 95 -4.20 -28.83 1.18
N GLY A 96 -4.08 -29.09 -0.13
CA GLY A 96 -5.18 -29.52 -0.97
C GLY A 96 -5.86 -28.37 -1.71
N ALA A 97 -6.34 -28.67 -2.92
CA ALA A 97 -6.95 -27.72 -3.85
C ALA A 97 -8.15 -26.95 -3.28
N ASN A 98 -8.87 -27.53 -2.32
CA ASN A 98 -10.07 -26.99 -1.69
C ASN A 98 -9.84 -26.56 -0.23
N SER A 99 -8.58 -26.43 0.20
CA SER A 99 -8.30 -25.93 1.54
C SER A 99 -8.81 -24.48 1.69
N PRO A 100 -9.38 -24.12 2.85
CA PRO A 100 -9.84 -22.76 3.10
C PRO A 100 -8.64 -21.82 3.25
N GLY A 101 -8.66 -20.71 2.51
CA GLY A 101 -7.74 -19.59 2.63
C GLY A 101 -8.48 -18.28 2.87
N ILE A 102 -7.83 -17.33 3.52
CA ILE A 102 -8.38 -15.99 3.76
C ILE A 102 -7.69 -15.01 2.81
N LEU A 103 -8.47 -14.36 1.95
CA LEU A 103 -7.99 -13.30 1.06
C LEU A 103 -8.25 -11.93 1.67
N TYR A 104 -7.18 -11.19 1.91
CA TYR A 104 -7.23 -9.77 2.25
C TYR A 104 -6.99 -8.95 0.99
N GLN A 105 -7.93 -8.07 0.66
CA GLN A 105 -7.80 -7.16 -0.47
C GLN A 105 -7.54 -5.75 0.05
N TYR A 106 -6.54 -5.12 -0.55
CA TYR A 106 -6.14 -3.76 -0.27
C TYR A 106 -6.13 -2.98 -1.57
N ARG A 107 -6.71 -1.77 -1.53
CA ARG A 107 -6.70 -0.84 -2.65
C ARG A 107 -6.33 0.56 -2.16
N ASN A 108 -5.48 1.22 -2.92
CA ASN A 108 -5.12 2.63 -2.73
C ASN A 108 -5.80 3.46 -3.81
N GLU A 109 -6.72 4.32 -3.40
CA GLU A 109 -7.36 5.33 -4.24
C GLU A 109 -6.61 6.65 -4.03
N SER A 110 -5.64 6.94 -4.92
CA SER A 110 -4.93 8.21 -4.90
C SER A 110 -5.62 9.21 -5.83
N GLU A 111 -6.05 10.36 -5.31
CA GLU A 111 -6.68 11.39 -6.15
C GLU A 111 -5.65 12.30 -6.85
N ASN A 112 -4.45 12.48 -6.28
CA ASN A 112 -3.43 13.40 -6.79
C ASN A 112 -1.99 12.99 -6.43
N LEU A 113 -1.65 11.70 -6.52
CA LEU A 113 -0.26 11.22 -6.35
C LEU A 113 0.54 11.32 -7.64
#